data_AF-A0A8W7Q150-F1
#
_entry.id   AF-A0A8W7Q150-F1
#
_cell.length_a   1.000
_cell.length_b   1.000
_cell.length_c   1.000
_cell.angle_alpha   90.00
_cell.angle_beta   90.00
_cell.angle_gamma   90.00
#
_symmetry.space_group_name_H-M   'P 1'
#
loop_
_entity.id
_entity.type
_entity.pdbx_description
1 polymer ?
#
loop_
_entity_poly.entity_id
_entity_poly.type
_entity_poly.pdbx_seq_one_letter_code
_entity_poly.pdbx_strand_id
1 'polypeptide(L)'
;MDRLQLPSVNSTQYREALLRLNRMVLIGGPDDGVITPWQSSHFSFFDQKYNVLPLEESVIYTEDWIGLKTLQESGRLHIIERQHVRHYQWHRTNDVIDDVIMPYLD
;
A
#
# COMPACT_ATOMS: atom_id res chain seq x y z
N MET A 1 20.60 16.34 -2.59
CA MET A 1 19.97 16.31 -3.93
C MET A 1 18.93 15.22 -3.90
N ASP A 2 17.68 15.59 -3.68
CA ASP A 2 16.56 14.64 -3.82
C ASP A 2 16.55 14.16 -5.26
N ARG A 3 16.77 12.86 -5.46
CA ARG A 3 16.45 12.24 -6.74
C ARG A 3 14.93 12.29 -6.85
N LEU A 4 14.42 13.33 -7.51
CA LEU A 4 13.09 13.29 -8.12
C LEU A 4 13.04 11.99 -8.93
N GLN A 5 12.22 11.05 -8.47
CA GLN A 5 11.90 9.84 -9.21
C GLN A 5 11.20 10.31 -10.50
N LEU A 6 11.97 10.46 -11.57
CA LEU A 6 11.45 10.97 -12.84
C LEU A 6 10.55 9.89 -13.48
N PRO A 7 9.35 10.26 -13.97
CA PRO A 7 8.52 9.36 -14.74
C PRO A 7 9.31 8.77 -15.91
N SER A 8 9.41 7.44 -15.98
CA SER A 8 10.01 6.78 -17.14
C SER A 8 9.06 6.82 -18.33
N VAL A 9 9.54 6.48 -19.54
CA VAL A 9 8.71 6.41 -20.76
C VAL A 9 7.46 5.53 -20.58
N ASN A 10 7.54 4.51 -19.71
CA ASN A 10 6.44 3.57 -19.48
C ASN A 10 5.57 3.93 -18.26
N SER A 11 5.88 5.02 -17.55
CA SER A 11 5.13 5.43 -16.34
C SER A 11 3.62 5.57 -16.58
N THR A 12 3.23 6.15 -17.73
CA THR A 12 1.82 6.25 -18.14
C THR A 12 1.18 4.88 -18.31
N GLN A 13 1.85 3.94 -18.97
CA GLN A 13 1.31 2.59 -19.19
C GLN A 13 1.12 1.83 -17.87
N TYR A 14 2.07 1.94 -16.94
CA TYR A 14 1.96 1.29 -15.63
C TYR A 14 0.83 1.90 -14.78
N ARG A 15 0.68 3.23 -14.80
CA ARG A 15 -0.44 3.91 -14.16
C ARG A 15 -1.78 3.43 -14.72
N GLU A 16 -1.93 3.46 -16.05
CA GLU A 16 -3.16 3.01 -16.71
C GLU A 16 -3.48 1.54 -16.39
N ALA A 17 -2.46 0.68 -16.34
CA ALA A 17 -2.64 -0.72 -15.96
C ALA A 17 -3.12 -0.87 -14.52
N LEU A 18 -2.53 -0.14 -13.55
CA LEU A 18 -2.95 -0.20 -12.15
C LEU A 18 -4.38 0.34 -11.98
N LEU A 19 -4.75 1.39 -12.71
CA LEU A 19 -6.09 1.96 -12.67
C LEU A 19 -7.20 1.05 -13.22
N ARG A 20 -6.85 -0.06 -13.89
CA ARG A 20 -7.83 -1.08 -14.30
C ARG A 20 -8.30 -1.96 -13.15
N LEU A 21 -7.64 -1.91 -11.98
CA LEU A 21 -8.09 -2.66 -10.82
C LEU A 21 -9.49 -2.20 -10.40
N ASN A 22 -10.41 -3.16 -10.23
CA ASN A 22 -11.69 -2.90 -9.57
C ASN A 22 -11.49 -2.57 -8.08
N ARG A 23 -10.46 -3.19 -7.48
CA ARG A 23 -10.10 -3.02 -6.08
C ARG A 23 -8.60 -3.26 -5.88
N MET A 24 -7.99 -2.45 -5.03
CA MET A 24 -6.64 -2.63 -4.50
C MET A 24 -6.75 -2.66 -2.98
N VAL A 25 -6.38 -3.79 -2.36
CA VAL A 25 -6.46 -3.98 -0.92
C VAL A 25 -5.05 -4.15 -0.36
N LEU A 26 -4.67 -3.26 0.55
CA LEU A 26 -3.36 -3.19 1.18
C LEU A 26 -3.49 -3.59 2.64
N ILE A 27 -2.91 -4.73 3.00
CA ILE A 27 -3.06 -5.35 4.31
C ILE A 27 -1.71 -5.35 5.03
N GLY A 28 -1.70 -4.91 6.29
CA GLY A 28 -0.50 -4.90 7.13
C GLY A 28 -0.83 -4.57 8.57
N GLY A 29 0.18 -4.53 9.43
CA GLY A 29 -0.02 -4.21 10.84
C GLY A 29 1.27 -4.12 11.65
N PRO A 30 1.20 -3.50 12.83
CA PRO A 30 2.38 -3.16 13.62
C PRO A 30 3.14 -4.36 14.17
N ASP A 31 2.47 -5.49 14.35
CA ASP A 31 3.04 -6.71 14.95
C ASP A 31 3.63 -7.69 13.92
N ASP A 32 3.68 -7.31 12.63
CA ASP A 32 4.20 -8.17 11.54
C ASP A 32 5.60 -8.71 11.87
N GLY A 33 6.49 -7.84 12.36
CA GLY A 33 7.81 -8.22 12.87
C GLY A 33 8.83 -8.63 11.82
N VAL A 34 8.52 -8.54 10.53
CA VAL A 34 9.46 -8.82 9.42
C VAL A 34 9.58 -7.61 8.50
N ILE A 35 8.45 -7.07 8.02
CA ILE A 35 8.43 -5.90 7.14
C ILE A 35 8.80 -4.64 7.94
N THR A 36 9.76 -3.86 7.43
CA THR A 36 10.29 -2.68 8.12
C THR A 36 10.45 -1.49 7.16
N PRO A 37 9.75 -0.35 7.39
CA PRO A 37 8.69 -0.17 8.38
C PRO A 37 7.47 -1.02 8.01
N TRP A 38 6.67 -1.48 8.97
CA TRP A 38 5.49 -2.31 8.68
C TRP A 38 4.48 -1.58 7.78
N GLN A 39 4.44 -0.24 7.85
CA GLN A 39 3.64 0.62 6.98
C GLN A 39 4.06 0.54 5.49
N SER A 40 5.17 -0.13 5.17
CA SER A 40 5.53 -0.44 3.78
C SER A 40 4.48 -1.28 3.08
N SER A 41 3.71 -2.09 3.81
CA SER A 41 2.52 -2.78 3.27
C SER A 41 1.42 -1.81 2.81
N HIS A 42 1.46 -0.56 3.25
CA HIS A 42 0.53 0.52 2.91
C HIS A 42 1.21 1.63 2.07
N PHE A 43 2.27 1.29 1.32
CA PHE A 43 3.04 2.22 0.47
C PHE A 43 3.77 3.37 1.21
N SER A 44 3.82 3.34 2.55
CA SER A 44 4.65 4.29 3.31
C SER A 44 6.09 3.79 3.40
N PHE A 45 7.05 4.68 3.63
CA PHE A 45 8.47 4.32 3.70
C PHE A 45 9.25 5.27 4.61
N PHE A 46 10.52 4.98 4.88
CA PHE A 46 11.35 5.88 5.68
C PHE A 46 11.81 7.11 4.88
N ASP A 47 11.68 8.29 5.48
CA ASP A 47 12.35 9.50 4.98
C ASP A 47 13.87 9.44 5.25
N GLN A 48 14.60 10.48 4.85
CA GLN A 48 16.05 10.57 5.05
C GLN A 48 16.48 10.60 6.54
N LYS A 49 15.53 10.84 7.45
CA LYS A 49 15.74 10.89 8.91
C LYS A 49 15.20 9.62 9.60
N TYR A 50 14.82 8.59 8.85
CA TYR A 50 14.20 7.36 9.35
C TYR A 50 12.83 7.54 10.04
N ASN A 51 12.14 8.65 9.79
CA ASN A 51 10.72 8.75 10.15
C ASN A 51 9.90 8.03 9.09
N VAL A 52 8.78 7.42 9.49
CA VAL A 52 7.83 6.87 8.52
C VAL A 52 7.11 8.04 7.85
N LEU A 53 7.32 8.21 6.54
CA LEU A 53 6.58 9.15 5.70
C LEU A 53 5.23 8.52 5.31
N PRO A 54 4.10 9.11 5.71
CA PRO A 54 2.77 8.63 5.33
C PRO A 54 2.57 8.62 3.82
N LEU A 55 1.75 7.70 3.32
CA LEU A 55 1.43 7.60 1.89
C LEU A 55 0.91 8.94 1.35
N GLU A 56 0.00 9.59 2.06
CA GLU A 56 -0.68 10.81 1.64
C GLU A 56 0.25 12.02 1.51
N GLU A 57 1.40 11.98 2.17
CA GLU A 57 2.45 13.01 2.12
C GLU A 57 3.53 12.69 1.08
N SER A 58 3.51 11.48 0.50
CA SER A 58 4.51 11.04 -0.46
C SER A 58 4.22 11.54 -1.88
N VAL A 59 5.29 11.82 -2.64
CA VAL A 59 5.18 12.31 -4.03
C VAL A 59 4.45 11.33 -4.95
N ILE A 60 4.62 10.01 -4.73
CA ILE A 60 3.93 8.98 -5.52
C ILE A 60 2.39 9.07 -5.39
N TYR A 61 1.91 9.57 -4.24
CA TYR A 61 0.49 9.82 -4.00
C TYR A 61 0.07 11.24 -4.40
N THR A 62 0.79 12.29 -3.95
CA THR A 62 0.38 13.68 -4.19
C THR A 62 0.33 14.03 -5.67
N GLU A 63 1.29 13.51 -6.44
CA GLU A 63 1.38 13.66 -7.90
C GLU A 63 0.67 12.53 -8.67
N ASP A 64 0.05 11.58 -7.95
CA ASP A 64 -0.71 10.45 -8.48
C ASP A 64 0.03 9.64 -9.57
N TRP A 65 1.34 9.47 -9.42
CA TRP A 65 2.22 8.92 -10.46
C TRP A 65 1.83 7.54 -10.96
N ILE A 66 1.33 6.68 -10.07
CA ILE A 66 0.88 5.34 -10.43
C ILE A 66 -0.63 5.15 -10.24
N GLY A 67 -1.36 6.19 -9.84
CA GLY A 67 -2.82 6.14 -9.69
C GLY A 67 -3.35 5.82 -8.29
N LEU A 68 -2.51 5.83 -7.24
CA LEU A 68 -2.95 5.52 -5.86
C LEU A 68 -4.00 6.51 -5.34
N LYS A 69 -3.80 7.81 -5.60
CA LYS A 69 -4.77 8.85 -5.20
C LYS A 69 -6.07 8.69 -5.97
N THR A 70 -5.98 8.43 -7.28
CA THR A 70 -7.18 8.13 -8.10
C THR A 70 -7.93 6.89 -7.59
N LEU A 71 -7.23 5.81 -7.21
CA LEU A 71 -7.86 4.62 -6.63
C LEU A 71 -8.52 4.92 -5.29
N GLN A 72 -7.88 5.71 -4.42
CA GLN A 72 -8.43 6.13 -3.14
C GLN A 72 -9.69 6.99 -3.30
N GLU A 73 -9.63 8.04 -4.12
CA GLU A 73 -10.76 8.95 -4.35
C GLU A 73 -11.95 8.26 -5.04
N SER A 74 -11.69 7.23 -5.85
CA SER A 74 -12.74 6.40 -6.45
C SER A 74 -13.26 5.27 -5.54
N GLY A 75 -12.78 5.18 -4.30
CA GLY A 75 -13.21 4.17 -3.32
C GLY A 75 -12.73 2.76 -3.62
N ARG A 76 -11.70 2.60 -4.47
CA ARG A 76 -11.15 1.31 -4.92
C ARG A 76 -9.87 0.93 -4.19
N LEU A 77 -9.20 1.86 -3.51
CA LEU A 77 -8.09 1.56 -2.59
C LEU A 77 -8.63 1.33 -1.18
N HIS A 78 -8.28 0.20 -0.56
CA HIS A 78 -8.60 -0.12 0.83
C HIS A 78 -7.32 -0.40 1.59
N ILE A 79 -7.10 0.35 2.67
CA ILE A 79 -5.95 0.18 3.55
C ILE A 79 -6.47 -0.46 4.84
N ILE A 80 -5.98 -1.67 5.14
CA ILE A 80 -6.39 -2.43 6.32
C ILE A 80 -5.19 -2.61 7.25
N GLU A 81 -5.36 -2.10 8.46
CA GLU A 81 -4.47 -2.34 9.58
C GLU A 81 -5.07 -3.39 10.51
N ARG A 82 -4.29 -4.43 10.85
CA ARG A 82 -4.68 -5.42 11.87
C ARG A 82 -3.54 -5.64 12.85
N GLN A 83 -3.83 -5.43 14.14
CA GLN A 83 -2.89 -5.69 15.23
C GLN A 83 -2.85 -7.18 15.58
N HIS A 84 -1.79 -7.57 16.29
CA HIS A 84 -1.58 -8.91 16.83
C HIS A 84 -1.43 -10.02 15.76
N VAL A 85 -0.97 -9.66 14.56
CA VAL A 85 -0.70 -10.60 13.46
C VAL A 85 0.78 -10.55 13.09
N ARG A 86 1.50 -11.65 13.33
CA ARG A 86 2.88 -11.81 12.87
C ARG A 86 2.93 -12.12 11.38
N HIS A 87 4.05 -11.84 10.73
CA HIS A 87 4.20 -11.95 9.28
C HIS A 87 3.72 -13.28 8.68
N TYR A 88 4.05 -14.41 9.31
CA TYR A 88 3.67 -15.73 8.80
C TYR A 88 2.16 -16.04 8.97
N GLN A 89 1.45 -15.28 9.82
CA GLN A 89 0.05 -15.51 10.16
C GLN A 89 -0.92 -14.92 9.13
N TRP A 90 -0.51 -13.89 8.39
CA TRP A 90 -1.36 -13.19 7.40
C TRP A 90 -2.03 -14.12 6.39
N HIS A 91 -1.36 -15.20 6.00
CA HIS A 91 -1.83 -16.15 5.00
C HIS A 91 -2.02 -17.57 5.56
N ARG A 92 -2.02 -17.73 6.89
CA ARG A 92 -2.08 -19.05 7.55
C ARG A 92 -3.09 -19.16 8.69
N THR A 93 -3.62 -18.03 9.17
CA THR A 93 -4.59 -18.05 10.28
C THR A 93 -5.97 -17.76 9.73
N ASN A 94 -6.91 -18.68 9.96
CA ASN A 94 -8.24 -18.59 9.37
C ASN A 94 -8.98 -17.32 9.80
N ASP A 95 -8.87 -16.89 11.06
CA ASP A 95 -9.50 -15.65 11.52
C ASP A 95 -8.99 -14.43 10.75
N VAL A 96 -7.67 -14.35 10.51
CA VAL A 96 -7.08 -13.27 9.71
C VAL A 96 -7.57 -13.33 8.27
N ILE A 97 -7.61 -14.52 7.67
CA ILE A 97 -8.08 -14.70 6.30
C ILE A 97 -9.56 -14.32 6.18
N ASP A 98 -10.39 -14.87 7.05
CA ASP A 98 -11.84 -14.68 7.05
C ASP A 98 -12.24 -13.23 7.35
N ASP A 99 -11.55 -12.56 8.27
CA ASP A 99 -11.85 -11.18 8.66
C ASP A 99 -11.30 -10.14 7.66
N VAL A 100 -10.11 -10.38 7.08
CA VAL A 100 -9.33 -9.34 6.39
C VAL A 100 -9.20 -9.58 4.89
N ILE A 101 -9.23 -10.83 4.44
CA ILE A 101 -9.03 -11.19 3.02
C ILE A 101 -10.36 -11.54 2.36
N MET A 102 -11.13 -12.45 2.95
CA MET A 102 -12.38 -12.96 2.39
C MET A 102 -13.42 -11.89 2.03
N PRO A 103 -13.59 -10.78 2.79
CA PRO A 103 -14.56 -9.73 2.43
C PRO A 103 -14.28 -9.01 1.10
N TYR A 104 -13.10 -9.25 0.51
CA TYR A 104 -12.66 -8.62 -0.73
C TYR A 104 -12.47 -9.62 -1.88
N LEU A 105 -12.78 -10.89 -1.66
CA LEU A 105 -12.75 -11.95 -2.67
C LEU A 105 -14.19 -12.30 -3.05
N ASP A 106 -14.67 -11.66 -4.12
CA ASP A 106 -15.96 -11.99 -4.77
C ASP A 106 -15.82 -13.21 -5.71
#